data_AF-A0A961E4R4-F1
#
_entry.id   AF-A0A961E4R4-F1
#
_cell.length_a   1.000
_cell.length_b   1.000
_cell.length_c   1.000
_cell.angle_alpha   90.00
_cell.angle_beta   90.00
_cell.angle_gamma   90.00
#
_symmetry.space_group_name_H-M   'P 1'
#
loop_
_entity.id
_entity.type
_entity.pdbx_description
1 polymer ?
#
loop_
_entity_poly.entity_id
_entity_poly.type
_entity_poly.pdbx_seq_one_letter_code
_entity_poly.pdbx_strand_id
1 'polypeptide(L)'
;MLAVLAADGVLSAIAGTFLLPLYLGPVPLPLSALVCGLLNAALVWAARQWTDSRRLAALPLWAWLAAVAAFTLGGPGGDVVYGGPGIMAYSVLIFLLLGALPAAAVLRRML
;
A
#
# COMPACT_ATOMS: atom_id res chain seq x y z
N MET A 1 2.55 -6.77 -19.32
CA MET A 1 3.41 -6.37 -18.19
C MET A 1 2.66 -5.53 -17.16
N LEU A 2 2.10 -4.36 -17.52
CA LEU A 2 1.42 -3.46 -16.56
C LEU A 2 0.33 -4.12 -15.70
N ALA A 3 -0.45 -5.04 -16.27
CA ALA A 3 -1.46 -5.80 -15.51
C ALA A 3 -0.87 -6.67 -14.40
N VAL A 4 0.32 -7.26 -14.63
CA VAL A 4 1.03 -8.05 -13.61
C VAL A 4 1.50 -7.15 -12.49
N LEU A 5 2.12 -6.02 -12.82
CA LEU A 5 2.54 -5.03 -11.81
C LEU A 5 1.34 -4.47 -11.02
N ALA A 6 0.17 -4.34 -11.65
CA ALA A 6 -1.07 -3.98 -10.96
C ALA A 6 -1.51 -5.07 -9.97
N ALA A 7 -1.45 -6.35 -10.37
CA ALA A 7 -1.71 -7.48 -9.48
C ALA A 7 -0.71 -7.53 -8.31
N ASP A 8 0.58 -7.26 -8.56
CA ASP A 8 1.61 -7.17 -7.52
C ASP A 8 1.32 -6.02 -6.53
N GLY A 9 0.76 -4.90 -7.02
CA GLY A 9 0.23 -3.83 -6.18
C GLY A 9 -0.85 -4.32 -5.22
N VAL A 10 -1.81 -5.11 -5.70
CA VAL A 10 -2.85 -5.74 -4.86
C VAL A 10 -2.25 -6.73 -3.86
N LEU A 11 -1.35 -7.62 -4.31
CA LEU A 11 -0.72 -8.61 -3.46
C LEU A 11 0.08 -7.97 -2.32
N SER A 12 0.80 -6.89 -2.62
CA SER A 12 1.52 -6.13 -1.60
C SER A 12 0.57 -5.43 -0.62
N ALA A 13 -0.60 -4.95 -1.05
CA ALA A 13 -1.62 -4.41 -0.15
C ALA A 13 -2.15 -5.49 0.80
N ILE A 14 -2.48 -6.67 0.27
CA ILE A 14 -2.96 -7.82 1.05
C ILE A 14 -1.92 -8.21 2.09
N ALA A 15 -0.69 -8.53 1.66
CA ALA A 15 0.39 -8.92 2.57
C ALA A 15 0.68 -7.83 3.61
N GLY A 16 0.73 -6.57 3.15
CA GLY A 16 1.00 -5.42 4.02
C GLY A 16 -0.06 -5.22 5.11
N THR A 17 -1.33 -5.40 4.76
CA THR A 17 -2.48 -5.28 5.66
C THR A 17 -2.41 -6.33 6.77
N PHE A 18 -2.19 -7.60 6.40
CA PHE A 18 -2.13 -8.69 7.38
C PHE A 18 -0.88 -8.65 8.25
N LEU A 19 0.21 -8.05 7.77
CA LEU A 19 1.46 -7.88 8.52
C LEU A 19 1.54 -6.52 9.26
N LEU A 20 0.54 -5.66 9.12
CA LEU A 20 0.51 -4.35 9.77
C LEU A 20 0.50 -4.40 11.30
N PRO A 21 -0.24 -5.32 11.96
CA PRO A 21 -0.23 -5.44 13.42
C PRO A 21 0.96 -6.29 13.91
N LEU A 22 2.16 -6.04 13.38
CA LEU A 22 3.40 -6.58 13.94
C LEU A 22 3.77 -5.80 15.20
N TYR A 23 4.12 -6.51 16.27
CA TYR A 23 4.52 -5.90 17.54
C TYR A 23 5.89 -6.40 17.97
N LEU A 24 6.67 -5.49 18.56
CA LEU A 24 7.87 -5.84 19.32
C LEU A 24 7.59 -5.60 20.80
N GLY A 25 7.21 -6.67 21.51
CA GLY A 25 6.64 -6.55 22.85
C GLY A 25 5.31 -5.77 22.80
N PRO A 26 5.12 -4.71 23.60
CA PRO A 26 3.90 -3.89 23.57
C PRO A 26 3.90 -2.81 22.48
N VAL A 27 5.02 -2.60 21.77
CA VAL A 27 5.17 -1.49 20.83
C VAL A 27 4.78 -1.94 19.42
N PRO A 28 3.82 -1.27 18.74
CA PRO A 28 3.48 -1.59 17.37
C PRO A 28 4.61 -1.20 16.43
N LEU A 29 4.91 -2.07 15.47
CA LEU A 29 5.96 -1.94 14.48
C LEU A 29 5.34 -2.01 13.08
N PRO A 30 4.98 -0.87 12.45
CA PRO A 30 4.33 -0.82 11.14
C PRO A 30 5.34 -1.07 10.00
N LEU A 31 6.18 -2.10 10.13
CA LEU A 31 7.24 -2.44 9.19
C LEU A 31 6.67 -2.76 7.81
N SER A 32 5.52 -3.44 7.76
CA SER A 32 4.86 -3.78 6.51
C SER A 32 4.47 -2.52 5.71
N ALA A 33 4.08 -1.44 6.37
CA ALA A 33 3.75 -0.17 5.72
C ALA A 33 4.95 0.46 5.00
N LEU A 34 6.13 0.41 5.64
CA LEU A 34 7.38 0.87 5.05
C LEU A 34 7.79 -0.01 3.86
N VAL A 35 7.70 -1.34 4.02
CA VAL A 35 8.01 -2.30 2.95
C VAL A 35 7.08 -2.10 1.76
N CYS A 36 5.77 -1.95 1.99
CA CYS A 36 4.81 -1.62 0.93
C CYS A 36 5.13 -0.29 0.24
N GLY A 37 5.59 0.72 0.98
CA GLY A 37 6.07 1.97 0.41
C GLY A 37 7.18 1.77 -0.62
N LEU A 38 8.20 1.01 -0.23
CA LEU A 38 9.34 0.67 -1.09
C LEU A 38 8.90 -0.19 -2.30
N LEU A 39 8.04 -1.18 -2.07
CA LEU A 39 7.49 -2.03 -3.13
C LEU A 39 6.67 -1.21 -4.13
N ASN A 40 5.76 -0.36 -3.67
CA ASN A 40 4.98 0.51 -4.55
C ASN A 40 5.88 1.45 -5.36
N ALA A 41 6.95 1.98 -4.77
CA ALA A 41 7.93 2.77 -5.51
C ALA A 41 8.65 1.95 -6.59
N ALA A 42 9.07 0.72 -6.26
CA ALA A 42 9.71 -0.18 -7.21
C ALA A 42 8.76 -0.61 -8.33
N LEU A 43 7.50 -0.93 -8.03
CA LEU A 43 6.48 -1.31 -9.00
C LEU A 43 6.16 -0.17 -9.96
N VAL A 44 5.97 1.05 -9.43
CA VAL A 44 5.80 2.25 -10.25
C VAL A 44 7.02 2.48 -11.10
N TRP A 45 8.23 2.44 -10.52
CA TRP A 45 9.47 2.60 -11.28
C TRP A 45 9.60 1.59 -12.41
N ALA A 46 9.30 0.32 -12.15
CA ALA A 46 9.30 -0.73 -13.15
C ALA A 46 8.27 -0.45 -14.26
N ALA A 47 7.06 0.00 -13.90
CA ALA A 47 6.01 0.32 -14.86
C ALA A 47 6.44 1.44 -15.84
N ARG A 48 7.24 2.43 -15.39
CA ARG A 48 7.79 3.49 -16.25
C ARG A 48 8.62 2.96 -17.40
N GLN A 49 9.23 1.78 -17.25
CA GLN A 49 10.09 1.22 -18.29
C GLN A 49 9.29 0.60 -19.45
N TRP A 50 7.96 0.52 -19.30
CA TRP A 50 7.05 -0.07 -20.27
C TRP A 50 6.02 0.91 -20.82
N THR A 51 5.97 2.16 -20.32
CA THR A 51 5.02 3.18 -20.78
C THR A 51 5.50 4.59 -20.45
N ASP A 52 5.31 5.51 -21.40
CA ASP A 52 5.52 6.95 -21.18
C ASP A 52 4.33 7.62 -20.49
N SER A 53 3.18 6.95 -20.42
CA SER A 53 1.98 7.49 -19.79
C SER A 53 2.09 7.41 -18.27
N ARG A 54 2.20 8.57 -17.62
CA ARG A 54 2.21 8.70 -16.16
C ARG A 54 1.00 8.03 -15.49
N ARG A 55 -0.18 8.10 -16.11
CA ARG A 55 -1.40 7.46 -15.58
C ARG A 55 -1.28 5.94 -15.59
N LEU A 56 -0.72 5.38 -16.65
CA LEU A 56 -0.51 3.93 -16.77
C LEU A 56 0.62 3.44 -15.86
N ALA A 57 1.70 4.22 -15.70
CA ALA A 57 2.79 3.90 -14.77
C ALA A 57 2.32 3.88 -13.30
N ALA A 58 1.26 4.61 -12.97
CA ALA A 58 0.66 4.63 -11.63
C ALA A 58 -0.29 3.46 -11.34
N LEU A 59 -0.56 2.57 -12.32
CA LEU A 59 -1.51 1.46 -12.15
C LEU A 59 -1.26 0.59 -10.92
N PRO A 60 -0.01 0.20 -10.57
CA PRO A 60 0.25 -0.58 -9.36
C PRO A 60 -0.19 0.12 -8.09
N LEU A 61 0.06 1.43 -8.00
CA LEU A 61 -0.34 2.24 -6.86
C LEU A 61 -1.86 2.39 -6.78
N TRP A 62 -2.54 2.58 -7.93
CA TRP A 62 -4.01 2.61 -7.96
C TRP A 62 -4.64 1.29 -7.53
N ALA A 63 -4.08 0.17 -7.98
CA ALA A 63 -4.55 -1.16 -7.60
C ALA A 63 -4.33 -1.43 -6.10
N TRP A 64 -3.18 -1.03 -5.57
CA TRP A 64 -2.89 -1.05 -4.14
C TRP A 64 -3.91 -0.21 -3.35
N LEU A 65 -4.17 1.04 -3.76
CA LEU A 65 -5.15 1.92 -3.10
C LEU A 65 -6.57 1.33 -3.11
N ALA A 66 -6.98 0.73 -4.23
CA ALA A 66 -8.27 0.06 -4.34
C ALA A 66 -8.39 -1.14 -3.38
N ALA A 67 -7.33 -1.93 -3.25
CA ALA A 67 -7.29 -3.03 -2.30
C ALA A 67 -7.33 -2.53 -0.84
N VAL A 68 -6.56 -1.48 -0.50
CA VAL A 68 -6.64 -0.85 0.82
C VAL A 68 -8.05 -0.35 1.10
N ALA A 69 -8.68 0.36 0.16
CA ALA A 69 -10.04 0.84 0.29
C ALA A 69 -11.03 -0.32 0.51
N ALA A 70 -10.90 -1.43 -0.21
CA ALA A 70 -11.76 -2.60 -0.01
C ALA A 70 -11.65 -3.14 1.43
N PHE A 71 -10.43 -3.23 1.99
CA PHE A 71 -10.23 -3.65 3.37
C PHE A 71 -10.73 -2.63 4.41
N THR A 72 -10.98 -1.37 4.04
CA THR A 72 -11.58 -0.37 4.94
C THR A 72 -13.09 -0.47 5.06
N LEU A 73 -13.78 -1.16 4.14
CA LEU A 73 -15.24 -1.23 4.12
C LEU A 73 -15.85 -2.05 5.27
N GLY A 74 -15.02 -2.73 6.06
CA GLY A 74 -15.45 -3.58 7.17
C GLY A 74 -15.79 -5.01 6.73
N GLY A 75 -15.70 -5.94 7.68
CA GLY A 75 -16.01 -7.35 7.52
C GLY A 75 -17.39 -7.72 8.09
N PRO A 76 -17.81 -8.98 7.92
CA PRO A 76 -19.02 -9.51 8.53
C PRO A 76 -19.05 -9.26 10.05
N GLY A 77 -20.22 -8.97 10.62
CA GLY A 77 -20.34 -8.72 12.06
C GLY A 77 -19.83 -7.36 12.54
N GLY A 78 -19.45 -6.46 11.63
CA GLY A 78 -18.91 -5.14 11.98
C GLY A 78 -17.40 -5.13 12.24
N ASP A 79 -16.71 -6.21 11.85
CA ASP A 79 -15.26 -6.32 11.97
C ASP A 79 -14.54 -5.24 11.16
N VAL A 80 -13.39 -4.77 11.65
CA VAL A 80 -12.58 -3.77 10.94
C VAL A 80 -11.17 -4.31 10.78
N VAL A 81 -10.66 -4.30 9.55
CA VAL A 81 -9.33 -4.84 9.24
C VAL A 81 -8.23 -3.91 9.75
N TYR A 82 -8.40 -2.60 9.56
CA TYR A 82 -7.49 -1.58 10.07
C TYR A 82 -7.99 -1.05 11.41
N GLY A 83 -7.73 -1.80 12.47
CA GLY A 83 -8.12 -1.46 13.83
C GLY A 83 -7.00 -1.73 14.84
N GLY A 84 -7.26 -1.41 16.09
CA GLY A 84 -6.35 -1.68 17.20
C GLY A 84 -6.30 -0.55 18.22
N PRO A 85 -5.73 -0.81 19.41
CA PRO A 85 -5.62 0.20 20.47
C PRO A 85 -4.53 1.24 20.16
N GLY A 86 -4.65 2.42 20.78
CA GLY A 86 -3.65 3.48 20.73
C GLY A 86 -3.37 3.95 19.30
N ILE A 87 -2.10 3.98 18.91
CA ILE A 87 -1.67 4.46 17.58
C ILE A 87 -2.17 3.57 16.44
N MET A 88 -2.47 2.29 16.68
CA MET A 88 -3.01 1.37 15.67
C MET A 88 -4.48 1.63 15.33
N ALA A 89 -5.17 2.50 16.08
CA ALA A 89 -6.47 3.05 15.68
C ALA A 89 -6.39 3.86 14.39
N TYR A 90 -5.19 4.38 14.06
CA TYR A 90 -4.90 5.13 12.82
C TYR A 90 -4.11 4.29 11.81
N SER A 91 -4.12 2.96 11.95
CA SER A 91 -3.30 2.04 11.13
C SER A 91 -3.52 2.21 9.63
N VAL A 92 -4.77 2.44 9.18
CA VAL A 92 -5.04 2.73 7.76
C VAL A 92 -4.35 4.01 7.29
N LEU A 93 -4.33 5.07 8.09
CA LEU A 93 -3.69 6.34 7.73
C LEU A 93 -2.17 6.16 7.66
N ILE A 94 -1.60 5.44 8.62
CA ILE A 94 -0.18 5.08 8.63
C ILE A 94 0.17 4.26 7.38
N PHE A 95 -0.66 3.27 7.04
CA PHE A 95 -0.45 2.41 5.88
C PHE A 95 -0.56 3.19 4.58
N LEU A 96 -1.57 4.06 4.43
CA LEU A 96 -1.74 4.95 3.28
C LEU A 96 -0.56 5.90 3.12
N LEU A 97 -0.12 6.55 4.20
CA LEU A 97 0.99 7.49 4.14
C LEU A 97 2.30 6.78 3.78
N LEU A 98 2.70 5.78 4.55
CA LEU A 98 3.98 5.09 4.33
C LEU A 98 3.98 4.26 3.05
N GLY A 99 2.85 3.64 2.72
CA GLY A 99 2.66 2.78 1.54
C GLY A 99 2.59 3.54 0.22
N ALA A 100 2.08 4.77 0.19
CA ALA A 100 1.92 5.53 -1.05
C ALA A 100 3.00 6.60 -1.29
N LEU A 101 3.54 7.21 -0.23
CA LEU A 101 4.44 8.37 -0.36
C LEU A 101 5.69 8.12 -1.23
N PRO A 102 6.42 6.99 -1.09
CA PRO A 102 7.60 6.74 -1.91
C PRO A 102 7.25 6.61 -3.40
N ALA A 103 6.16 5.92 -3.74
CA ALA A 103 5.68 5.78 -5.10
C ALA A 103 5.22 7.12 -5.70
N ALA A 104 4.54 7.95 -4.91
CA ALA A 104 4.16 9.31 -5.31
C ALA A 104 5.40 10.19 -5.57
N ALA A 105 6.49 10.01 -4.83
CA ALA A 105 7.76 10.69 -5.11
C ALA A 105 8.36 10.24 -6.46
N VAL A 106 8.32 8.95 -6.79
CA VAL A 106 8.78 8.43 -8.10
C VAL A 106 7.94 9.00 -9.25
N LEU A 107 6.61 9.04 -9.12
CA LEU A 107 5.70 9.60 -10.12
C LEU A 107 5.85 11.12 -10.30
N ARG A 108 6.25 11.85 -9.26
CA ARG A 108 6.49 13.29 -9.34
C ARG A 108 7.72 13.62 -10.20
N ARG A 109 8.73 12.75 -10.24
CA ARG A 109 9.92 12.90 -11.10
C ARG A 109 9.67 12.62 -12.59
N MET A 110 8.40 12.43 -12.99
CA MET A 110 7.99 12.29 -14.40
C MET A 110 7.36 13.59 -14.95
N LEU A 111 7.18 14.60 -14.10
CA LEU A 111 6.79 15.96 -14.48
C LEU A 111 8.02 16.75 -14.95
#